data_AF-A0A382JZ78-F1
#
_entry.id   AF-A0A382JZ78-F1
#
_cell.length_a   1.000
_cell.length_b   1.000
_cell.length_c   1.000
_cell.angle_alpha   90.00
_cell.angle_beta   90.00
_cell.angle_gamma   90.00
#
_symmetry.space_group_name_H-M   'P 1'
#
loop_
_entity.id
_entity.type
_entity.pdbx_description
1 polymer ?
#
loop_
_entity_poly.entity_id
_entity_poly.type
_entity_poly.pdbx_seq_one_letter_code
_entity_poly.pdbx_strand_id
1 'polypeptide(L)'
;MKSFFYKILYNRYINFFLRNFLKLFNERFRANLRIHPSGYLKINIQNKNIIYLKTNQTNYVTVKLFWEGYENFEYSLIFIDLIKNVRTFIDVGSNIGYYSIIGATLNKELKVISFEPSGSVFKYLSQNIIINNLSNNVVLEKIALSNRIGFIKFFELYNTKYPNIDNLSGEHNIGTKKLKFNKPTKVKSTTLDEYILSNKVDRVD
;
A
#
# COMPACT_ATOMS: atom_id res chain seq x y z
N MET A 1 -8.40 -14.37 -26.20
CA MET A 1 -8.74 -15.35 -25.13
C MET A 1 -8.13 -15.05 -23.77
N LYS A 2 -6.79 -14.85 -23.62
CA LYS A 2 -6.17 -14.61 -22.29
C LYS A 2 -6.76 -13.42 -21.51
N SER A 3 -7.10 -12.32 -22.19
CA SER A 3 -7.71 -11.13 -21.56
C SER A 3 -9.06 -11.41 -20.88
N PHE A 4 -9.92 -12.21 -21.52
CA PHE A 4 -11.24 -12.55 -20.97
C PHE A 4 -11.14 -13.47 -19.74
N PHE A 5 -10.25 -14.47 -19.80
CA PHE A 5 -9.96 -15.33 -18.66
C PHE A 5 -9.44 -14.53 -17.45
N TYR A 6 -8.49 -13.61 -17.66
CA TYR A 6 -8.00 -12.76 -16.57
C TYR A 6 -9.08 -11.84 -15.99
N LYS A 7 -10.00 -11.34 -16.82
CA LYS A 7 -11.15 -10.54 -16.35
C LYS A 7 -12.06 -11.35 -15.41
N ILE A 8 -12.30 -12.62 -15.72
CA ILE A 8 -13.04 -13.55 -14.86
C ILE A 8 -12.25 -13.86 -13.59
N LEU A 9 -10.99 -14.28 -13.74
CA LEU A 9 -10.11 -14.67 -12.64
C LEU A 9 -9.93 -13.56 -11.58
N TYR A 10 -9.88 -12.30 -12.02
CA TYR A 10 -9.69 -11.14 -11.16
C TYR A 10 -10.97 -10.35 -10.90
N ASN A 11 -12.15 -10.89 -11.26
CA ASN A 11 -13.39 -10.44 -10.66
C ASN A 11 -13.31 -10.63 -9.15
N ARG A 12 -13.69 -9.61 -8.37
CA ARG A 12 -13.49 -9.59 -6.92
C ARG A 12 -14.08 -10.80 -6.18
N TYR A 13 -15.23 -11.32 -6.63
CA TYR A 13 -15.90 -12.45 -5.98
C TYR A 13 -15.24 -13.77 -6.37
N ILE A 14 -15.02 -13.98 -7.66
CA ILE A 14 -14.34 -15.19 -8.18
C ILE A 14 -12.94 -15.31 -7.60
N ASN A 15 -12.17 -14.22 -7.62
CA ASN A 15 -10.83 -14.17 -7.06
C ASN A 15 -10.83 -14.48 -5.56
N PHE A 16 -11.79 -13.94 -4.80
CA PHE A 16 -11.95 -14.21 -3.37
C PHE A 16 -12.17 -15.69 -3.10
N PHE A 17 -13.13 -16.34 -3.77
CA PHE A 17 -13.40 -17.76 -3.56
C PHE A 17 -12.20 -18.61 -3.96
N LEU A 18 -11.65 -18.38 -5.15
CA LEU A 18 -10.58 -19.20 -5.69
C LEU A 18 -9.30 -19.10 -4.85
N ARG A 19 -8.88 -17.90 -4.43
CA ARG A 19 -7.62 -17.75 -3.68
C ARG A 19 -7.72 -18.37 -2.29
N ASN A 20 -8.87 -18.25 -1.63
CA ASN A 20 -9.10 -18.86 -0.32
C ASN A 20 -9.19 -20.38 -0.42
N PHE A 21 -9.85 -20.90 -1.46
CA PHE A 21 -9.84 -22.34 -1.75
C PHE A 21 -8.42 -22.86 -1.97
N LEU A 22 -7.63 -22.18 -2.80
CA LEU A 22 -6.23 -22.55 -3.06
C LEU A 22 -5.33 -22.46 -1.81
N LYS A 23 -5.66 -21.60 -0.85
CA LYS A 23 -4.91 -21.46 0.41
C LYS A 23 -5.08 -22.67 1.34
N LEU A 24 -6.12 -23.49 1.15
CA LEU A 24 -6.35 -24.73 1.93
C LEU A 24 -5.36 -25.85 1.59
N PHE A 25 -4.74 -25.81 0.41
CA PHE A 25 -3.78 -26.82 0.00
C PHE A 25 -2.41 -26.58 0.63
N ASN A 26 -1.60 -27.64 0.72
CA ASN A 26 -0.25 -27.56 1.27
C ASN A 26 0.67 -26.65 0.44
N GLU A 27 1.75 -26.17 1.06
CA GLU A 27 2.68 -25.22 0.45
C GLU A 27 3.27 -25.71 -0.88
N ARG A 28 3.65 -27.00 -0.95
CA ARG A 28 4.21 -27.60 -2.17
C ARG A 28 3.24 -27.55 -3.34
N PHE A 29 1.97 -27.85 -3.09
CA PHE A 29 0.92 -27.83 -4.11
C PHE A 29 0.58 -26.40 -4.55
N ARG A 30 0.54 -25.45 -3.61
CA ARG A 30 0.11 -24.07 -3.93
C ARG A 30 1.19 -23.19 -4.52
N ALA A 31 2.48 -23.53 -4.44
CA ALA A 31 3.59 -22.68 -4.91
C ALA A 31 3.41 -22.19 -6.37
N ASN A 32 2.91 -23.05 -7.26
CA ASN A 32 2.67 -22.73 -8.67
C ASN A 32 1.25 -22.18 -8.96
N LEU A 33 0.38 -22.16 -7.95
CA LEU A 33 -1.04 -21.77 -8.08
C LEU A 33 -1.35 -20.44 -7.39
N ARG A 34 -0.33 -19.73 -6.89
CA ARG A 34 -0.52 -18.47 -6.18
C ARG A 34 -1.12 -17.41 -7.11
N ILE A 35 -2.41 -17.13 -6.93
CA ILE A 35 -3.10 -16.05 -7.61
C ILE A 35 -3.03 -14.76 -6.81
N HIS A 36 -2.93 -13.64 -7.51
CA HIS A 36 -2.86 -12.33 -6.87
C HIS A 36 -4.23 -11.91 -6.33
N PRO A 37 -4.31 -11.32 -5.13
CA PRO A 37 -5.57 -10.79 -4.62
C PRO A 37 -6.14 -9.67 -5.50
N SER A 38 -7.46 -9.66 -5.65
CA SER A 38 -8.24 -8.58 -6.25
C SER A 38 -9.47 -8.30 -5.38
N GLY A 39 -9.89 -7.05 -5.27
CA GLY A 39 -10.98 -6.64 -4.40
C GLY A 39 -10.48 -6.26 -3.02
N TYR A 40 -10.92 -6.96 -1.98
CA TYR A 40 -10.57 -6.66 -0.59
C TYR A 40 -9.81 -7.82 0.03
N LEU A 41 -8.78 -7.51 0.81
CA LEU A 41 -8.02 -8.44 1.64
C LEU A 41 -8.30 -8.13 3.12
N LYS A 42 -8.70 -9.13 3.88
CA LYS A 42 -8.86 -9.07 5.34
C LYS A 42 -7.61 -9.65 5.98
N ILE A 43 -7.00 -8.94 6.93
CA ILE A 43 -5.82 -9.40 7.67
C ILE A 43 -6.14 -9.31 9.16
N ASN A 44 -5.83 -10.37 9.90
CA ASN A 44 -5.95 -10.42 11.35
C ASN A 44 -4.56 -10.19 11.96
N ILE A 45 -4.41 -9.12 12.74
CA ILE A 45 -3.18 -8.73 13.42
C ILE A 45 -3.31 -9.13 14.89
N GLN A 46 -2.35 -9.93 15.37
CA GLN A 46 -2.27 -10.40 16.76
C GLN A 46 -3.57 -11.03 17.30
N ASN A 47 -4.37 -11.66 16.43
CA ASN A 47 -5.67 -12.28 16.75
C ASN A 47 -6.72 -11.35 17.40
N LYS A 48 -6.49 -10.03 17.38
CA LYS A 48 -7.32 -9.04 18.07
C LYS A 48 -7.82 -7.96 17.14
N ASN A 49 -6.99 -7.54 16.19
CA ASN A 49 -7.27 -6.41 15.32
C ASN A 49 -7.46 -6.88 13.89
N ILE A 50 -8.50 -6.37 13.22
CA ILE A 50 -8.77 -6.69 11.83
C ILE A 50 -8.52 -5.45 10.99
N ILE A 51 -7.74 -5.59 9.92
CA ILE A 51 -7.56 -4.55 8.93
C ILE A 51 -8.05 -5.02 7.56
N TYR A 52 -8.51 -4.09 6.75
CA TYR A 52 -8.98 -4.31 5.39
C TYR A 52 -8.12 -3.53 4.39
N LEU A 53 -7.69 -4.18 3.32
CA LEU A 53 -6.97 -3.56 2.22
C LEU A 53 -7.72 -3.81 0.91
N LYS A 54 -8.25 -2.76 0.31
CA LYS A 54 -8.63 -2.76 -1.10
C LYS A 54 -7.36 -2.85 -1.95
N THR A 55 -7.40 -3.73 -2.95
CA THR A 55 -6.25 -4.08 -3.78
C THR A 55 -6.68 -4.56 -5.16
N ASN A 56 -5.70 -4.77 -6.04
CA ASN A 56 -5.86 -5.40 -7.33
C ASN A 56 -4.66 -6.31 -7.63
N GLN A 57 -4.71 -7.03 -8.76
CA GLN A 57 -3.73 -8.05 -9.12
C GLN A 57 -2.32 -7.56 -9.41
N THR A 58 -2.06 -6.25 -9.38
CA THR A 58 -0.71 -5.69 -9.55
C THR A 58 0.02 -5.44 -8.24
N ASN A 59 -0.69 -5.52 -7.10
CA ASN A 59 -0.13 -5.14 -5.81
C ASN A 59 0.69 -6.27 -5.19
N TYR A 60 2.01 -6.10 -5.14
CA TYR A 60 2.92 -7.10 -4.56
C TYR A 60 2.75 -7.29 -3.05
N VAL A 61 2.51 -6.19 -2.31
CA VAL A 61 2.33 -6.21 -0.85
C VAL A 61 1.21 -7.17 -0.45
N THR A 62 0.02 -7.01 -1.03
CA THR A 62 -1.13 -7.87 -0.71
C THR A 62 -0.96 -9.32 -1.16
N VAL A 63 -0.16 -9.60 -2.20
CA VAL A 63 0.21 -10.98 -2.56
C VAL A 63 0.99 -11.60 -1.41
N LYS A 64 2.03 -10.92 -0.91
CA LYS A 64 2.84 -11.39 0.21
C LYS A 64 2.01 -11.56 1.48
N LEU A 65 1.23 -10.54 1.86
CA LEU A 65 0.36 -10.61 3.03
C LEU A 65 -0.66 -11.76 2.96
N PHE A 66 -1.26 -12.01 1.80
CA PHE A 66 -2.22 -13.09 1.66
C PHE A 66 -1.58 -14.48 1.72
N TRP A 67 -0.47 -14.71 1.02
CA TRP A 67 0.13 -16.04 0.89
C TRP A 67 1.08 -16.39 2.04
N GLU A 68 1.81 -15.42 2.56
CA GLU A 68 2.91 -15.64 3.52
C GLU A 68 2.55 -15.14 4.92
N GLY A 69 1.50 -14.34 5.07
CA GLY A 69 1.13 -13.74 6.35
C GLY A 69 1.84 -12.40 6.58
N TYR A 70 1.31 -11.60 7.50
CA TYR A 70 1.86 -10.27 7.78
C TYR A 70 3.17 -10.37 8.59
N GLU A 71 3.29 -11.41 9.40
CA GLU A 71 4.45 -11.72 10.23
C GLU A 71 5.72 -11.92 9.39
N ASN A 72 5.56 -12.39 8.16
CA ASN A 72 6.65 -12.65 7.22
C ASN A 72 6.87 -11.51 6.21
N PHE A 73 6.08 -10.44 6.29
CA PHE A 73 6.21 -9.31 5.37
C PHE A 73 7.13 -8.24 5.97
N GLU A 74 8.31 -8.07 5.35
CA GLU A 74 9.28 -7.01 5.67
C GLU A 74 9.50 -6.85 7.19
N TYR A 75 9.33 -5.65 7.74
CA TYR A 75 9.59 -5.30 9.13
C TYR A 75 8.32 -5.29 10.00
N SER A 76 7.27 -6.00 9.60
CA SER A 76 5.95 -5.86 10.23
C SER A 76 5.94 -6.16 11.72
N LEU A 77 6.63 -7.20 12.18
CA LEU A 77 6.67 -7.56 13.61
C LEU A 77 7.35 -6.49 14.45
N ILE A 78 8.55 -6.04 14.05
CA ILE A 78 9.28 -5.00 14.79
C ILE A 78 8.55 -3.66 14.73
N PHE A 79 7.95 -3.31 13.58
CA PHE A 79 7.13 -2.12 13.45
C PHE A 79 5.96 -2.12 14.44
N ILE A 80 5.23 -3.24 14.52
CA ILE A 80 4.10 -3.41 15.44
C ILE A 80 4.51 -3.19 16.90
N ASP A 81 5.72 -3.59 17.29
CA ASP A 81 6.19 -3.39 18.66
C ASP A 81 6.63 -1.95 18.93
N LEU A 82 7.28 -1.30 17.98
CA LEU A 82 7.73 0.09 18.11
C LEU A 82 6.56 1.09 18.10
N ILE A 83 5.59 0.90 17.20
CA ILE A 83 4.54 1.90 16.92
C ILE A 83 3.58 2.15 18.10
N LYS A 84 3.55 1.23 19.07
CA LYS A 84 2.71 1.35 20.29
C LYS A 84 3.09 2.54 21.17
N ASN A 85 4.34 2.98 21.13
CA ASN A 85 4.86 4.07 21.98
C ASN A 85 5.22 5.33 21.18
N VAL A 86 4.75 5.42 19.94
CA VAL A 86 4.98 6.54 19.02
C VAL A 86 3.78 7.48 19.05
N ARG A 87 4.00 8.79 19.11
CA ARG A 87 2.90 9.78 19.05
C ARG A 87 2.59 10.20 17.63
N THR A 88 3.62 10.35 16.80
CA THR A 88 3.47 10.77 15.39
C THR A 88 4.34 9.91 14.49
N PHE A 89 3.71 9.29 13.50
CA PHE A 89 4.37 8.45 12.50
C PHE A 89 4.28 9.06 11.11
N ILE A 90 5.43 9.19 10.45
CA ILE A 90 5.54 9.68 9.08
C ILE A 90 5.80 8.50 8.14
N ASP A 91 4.80 8.16 7.33
CA ASP A 91 4.85 7.05 6.37
C ASP A 91 5.19 7.58 4.97
N VAL A 92 6.47 7.52 4.60
CA VAL A 92 6.99 8.08 3.34
C VAL A 92 6.95 7.03 2.24
N GLY A 93 6.19 7.29 1.17
CA GLY A 93 5.96 6.28 0.14
C GLY A 93 4.99 5.21 0.65
N SER A 94 3.91 5.66 1.30
CA SER A 94 2.94 4.82 2.01
C SER A 94 2.28 3.74 1.13
N ASN A 95 2.38 3.86 -0.20
CA ASN A 95 1.78 2.97 -1.15
C ASN A 95 0.28 2.86 -0.87
N ILE A 96 -0.28 1.65 -0.72
CA ILE A 96 -1.70 1.45 -0.38
C ILE A 96 -2.02 1.61 1.11
N GLY A 97 -1.07 2.04 1.94
CA GLY A 97 -1.29 2.40 3.35
C GLY A 97 -1.08 1.28 4.36
N TYR A 98 -0.35 0.23 4.03
CA TYR A 98 -0.22 -0.95 4.91
C TYR A 98 0.29 -0.58 6.32
N TYR A 99 1.42 0.12 6.41
CA TYR A 99 2.03 0.51 7.69
C TYR A 99 1.20 1.59 8.40
N SER A 100 0.73 2.60 7.67
CA SER A 100 -0.21 3.61 8.20
C SER A 100 -1.44 2.99 8.88
N ILE A 101 -2.06 2.00 8.24
CA ILE A 101 -3.25 1.33 8.76
C ILE A 101 -2.91 0.48 9.98
N ILE A 102 -1.81 -0.27 9.95
CA ILE A 102 -1.38 -1.05 11.12
C ILE A 102 -1.14 -0.12 12.32
N GLY A 103 -0.37 0.94 12.12
CA GLY A 103 -0.01 1.88 13.19
C GLY A 103 -1.25 2.48 13.84
N ALA A 104 -2.12 3.13 13.05
CA ALA A 104 -3.32 3.78 13.58
C ALA A 104 -4.39 2.77 14.08
N THR A 105 -4.32 1.51 13.65
CA THR A 105 -5.17 0.45 14.21
C THR A 105 -4.74 0.08 15.61
N LEU A 106 -3.43 -0.13 15.82
CA LEU A 106 -2.86 -0.63 17.07
C LEU A 106 -2.66 0.45 18.12
N ASN A 107 -2.47 1.70 17.70
CA ASN A 107 -2.31 2.85 18.58
C ASN A 107 -3.35 3.92 18.21
N LYS A 108 -4.37 4.09 19.04
CA LYS A 108 -5.51 4.99 18.80
C LYS A 108 -5.17 6.46 19.00
N GLU A 109 -4.07 6.76 19.68
CA GLU A 109 -3.57 8.12 19.88
C GLU A 109 -2.54 8.51 18.81
N LEU A 110 -2.12 7.54 17.97
CA LEU A 110 -1.17 7.79 16.90
C LEU A 110 -1.76 8.75 15.87
N LYS A 111 -1.01 9.82 15.60
CA LYS A 111 -1.19 10.65 14.41
C LYS A 111 -0.29 10.11 13.31
N VAL A 112 -0.87 9.76 12.16
CA VAL A 112 -0.12 9.29 10.99
C VAL A 112 -0.17 10.36 9.91
N ILE A 113 0.94 10.59 9.24
CA ILE A 113 1.02 11.42 8.03
C ILE A 113 1.58 10.55 6.92
N SER A 114 0.72 10.19 5.96
CA SER A 114 1.04 9.27 4.87
C SER A 114 1.29 10.02 3.57
N PHE A 115 2.52 9.93 3.07
CA PHE A 115 2.93 10.56 1.81
C PHE A 115 2.89 9.53 0.67
N GLU A 116 2.10 9.78 -0.37
CA GLU A 116 2.09 8.98 -1.59
C GLU A 116 1.88 9.87 -2.83
N PRO A 117 2.93 10.09 -3.65
CA PRO A 117 2.83 10.98 -4.81
C PRO A 117 2.07 10.38 -6.00
N SER A 118 2.01 9.05 -6.14
CA SER A 118 1.35 8.39 -7.29
C SER A 118 -0.16 8.57 -7.25
N GLY A 119 -0.73 9.07 -8.34
CA GLY A 119 -2.17 9.35 -8.39
C GLY A 119 -3.04 8.11 -8.26
N SER A 120 -2.66 7.03 -8.95
CA SER A 120 -3.39 5.77 -8.92
C SER A 120 -3.25 5.06 -7.58
N VAL A 121 -2.07 5.10 -6.96
CA VAL A 121 -1.84 4.45 -5.66
C VAL A 121 -2.48 5.24 -4.52
N PHE A 122 -2.40 6.57 -4.54
CA PHE A 122 -3.03 7.45 -3.54
C PHE A 122 -4.55 7.23 -3.45
N LYS A 123 -5.21 6.93 -4.57
CA LYS A 123 -6.63 6.56 -4.58
C LYS A 123 -6.92 5.30 -3.76
N TYR A 124 -6.05 4.30 -3.81
CA TYR A 124 -6.17 3.08 -2.99
C TYR A 124 -5.83 3.36 -1.53
N LEU A 125 -4.77 4.14 -1.25
CA LEU A 125 -4.45 4.63 0.09
C LEU A 125 -5.67 5.28 0.76
N SER A 126 -6.25 6.28 0.11
CA SER A 126 -7.43 6.99 0.62
C SER A 126 -8.61 6.06 0.90
N GLN A 127 -8.92 5.15 -0.03
CA GLN A 127 -9.98 4.16 0.16
C GLN A 127 -9.67 3.22 1.32
N ASN A 128 -8.41 2.83 1.49
CA ASN A 128 -8.00 1.95 2.58
C ASN A 128 -8.05 2.63 3.95
N ILE A 129 -7.74 3.92 4.05
CA ILE A 129 -7.95 4.68 5.29
C ILE A 129 -9.44 4.75 5.64
N ILE A 130 -10.30 5.03 4.65
CA ILE A 130 -11.76 5.14 4.85
C ILE A 130 -12.36 3.81 5.31
N ILE A 131 -12.08 2.69 4.64
CA ILE A 131 -12.68 1.39 5.00
C ILE A 131 -12.26 0.87 6.38
N ASN A 132 -11.16 1.37 6.94
CA ASN A 132 -10.72 1.04 8.31
C ASN A 132 -11.18 2.08 9.34
N ASN A 133 -11.95 3.10 8.95
CA ASN A 133 -12.40 4.21 9.81
C ASN A 133 -11.25 4.98 10.46
N LEU A 134 -10.16 5.21 9.72
CA LEU A 134 -8.94 5.86 10.24
C LEU A 134 -8.78 7.33 9.80
N SER A 135 -9.79 7.91 9.16
CA SER A 135 -9.73 9.28 8.62
C SER A 135 -9.45 10.38 9.65
N ASN A 136 -9.74 10.11 10.94
CA ASN A 136 -9.46 11.06 12.02
C ASN A 136 -8.01 11.02 12.51
N ASN A 137 -7.32 9.90 12.30
CA ASN A 137 -5.97 9.65 12.80
C ASN A 137 -4.89 9.77 11.70
N VAL A 138 -5.29 9.61 10.44
CA VAL A 138 -4.37 9.53 9.30
C VAL A 138 -4.60 10.71 8.36
N VAL A 139 -3.58 11.58 8.26
CA VAL A 139 -3.50 12.66 7.27
C VAL A 139 -2.88 12.10 5.99
N LEU A 140 -3.50 12.40 4.85
CA LEU A 140 -3.07 11.91 3.54
C LEU A 140 -2.48 13.02 2.70
N GLU A 141 -1.24 12.83 2.27
CA GLU A 141 -0.47 13.82 1.53
C GLU A 141 -0.09 13.29 0.15
N LYS A 142 -0.74 13.85 -0.89
CA LYS A 142 -0.45 13.51 -2.30
C LYS A 142 0.73 14.31 -2.84
N ILE A 143 1.85 14.25 -2.13
CA ILE A 143 3.10 14.95 -2.48
C ILE A 143 4.29 14.02 -2.24
N ALA A 144 5.39 14.27 -2.95
CA ALA A 144 6.64 13.56 -2.72
C ALA A 144 7.48 14.31 -1.67
N LEU A 145 8.03 13.60 -0.69
CA LEU A 145 9.14 14.14 0.10
C LEU A 145 10.44 14.06 -0.71
N SER A 146 11.20 15.15 -0.70
CA SER A 146 12.41 15.34 -1.49
C SER A 146 13.39 16.25 -0.75
N ASN A 147 14.59 16.44 -1.29
CA ASN A 147 15.54 17.45 -0.80
C ASN A 147 15.24 18.86 -1.34
N ARG A 148 14.15 19.06 -2.07
CA ARG A 148 13.74 20.37 -2.61
C ARG A 148 12.23 20.53 -2.71
N ILE A 149 11.79 21.76 -2.52
CA ILE A 149 10.39 22.18 -2.72
C ILE A 149 10.13 22.41 -4.21
N GLY A 150 8.91 22.13 -4.66
CA GLY A 150 8.43 22.49 -5.99
C GLY A 150 7.79 21.29 -6.68
N PHE A 151 8.35 20.91 -7.82
CA PHE A 151 7.87 19.76 -8.58
C PHE A 151 9.03 18.87 -9.00
N ILE A 152 8.80 17.56 -8.94
CA ILE A 152 9.75 16.57 -9.42
C ILE A 152 9.13 15.71 -10.53
N LYS A 153 10.00 15.19 -11.39
CA LYS A 153 9.63 14.17 -12.36
C LYS A 153 9.51 12.84 -11.63
N PHE A 154 8.36 12.22 -11.72
CA PHE A 154 8.05 10.94 -11.13
C PHE A 154 7.70 9.96 -12.24
N PHE A 155 8.07 8.70 -12.10
CA PHE A 155 7.91 7.68 -13.12
C PHE A 155 6.91 6.64 -12.63
N GLU A 156 5.67 6.78 -13.09
CA GLU A 156 4.63 5.79 -12.84
C GLU A 156 4.80 4.63 -13.82
N LEU A 157 4.68 3.41 -13.33
CA LEU A 157 4.82 2.20 -14.13
C LEU A 157 3.48 1.82 -14.70
N TYR A 158 3.44 1.44 -15.98
CA TYR A 158 2.28 0.76 -16.53
C TYR A 158 2.51 -0.75 -16.54
N ASN A 159 1.48 -1.51 -16.18
CA ASN A 159 1.55 -2.96 -16.23
C ASN A 159 1.16 -3.43 -17.63
N THR A 160 2.11 -3.98 -18.40
CA THR A 160 1.86 -4.46 -19.77
C THR A 160 0.88 -5.65 -19.82
N LYS A 161 0.83 -6.46 -18.75
CA LYS A 161 -0.10 -7.59 -18.63
C LYS A 161 -1.52 -7.13 -18.28
N TYR A 162 -1.64 -6.02 -17.55
CA TYR A 162 -2.92 -5.45 -17.12
C TYR A 162 -2.96 -3.94 -17.41
N PRO A 163 -3.06 -3.52 -18.69
CA PRO A 163 -2.90 -2.12 -19.07
C PRO A 163 -4.07 -1.21 -18.63
N ASN A 164 -5.24 -1.79 -18.34
CA ASN A 164 -6.47 -1.06 -18.04
C ASN A 164 -6.78 -0.95 -16.54
N ILE A 165 -5.80 -1.16 -15.68
CA ILE A 165 -5.96 -1.02 -14.23
C ILE A 165 -4.83 -0.21 -13.61
N ASP A 166 -5.12 0.38 -12.46
CA ASP A 166 -4.16 1.08 -11.62
C ASP A 166 -3.00 0.13 -11.24
N ASN A 167 -1.76 0.52 -11.49
CA ASN A 167 -0.59 -0.26 -11.08
C ASN A 167 -0.22 0.08 -9.63
N LEU A 168 -0.15 -0.95 -8.79
CA LEU A 168 0.08 -0.86 -7.34
C LEU A 168 1.33 -1.66 -6.91
N SER A 169 2.25 -1.89 -7.83
CA SER A 169 3.48 -2.67 -7.59
C SER A 169 4.40 -2.06 -6.53
N GLY A 170 4.31 -0.76 -6.28
CA GLY A 170 5.23 -0.04 -5.38
C GLY A 170 6.59 0.27 -6.02
N GLU A 171 6.74 0.06 -7.32
CA GLU A 171 8.02 0.25 -8.04
C GLU A 171 8.14 1.62 -8.73
N HIS A 172 7.16 2.50 -8.55
CA HIS A 172 7.23 3.89 -9.02
C HIS A 172 8.39 4.63 -8.35
N ASN A 173 9.09 5.49 -9.10
CA ASN A 173 10.29 6.15 -8.56
C ASN A 173 10.60 7.48 -9.26
N ILE A 174 11.65 8.17 -8.82
CA ILE A 174 12.09 9.49 -9.30
C ILE A 174 13.14 9.38 -10.43
N GLY A 175 13.36 8.18 -10.97
CA GLY A 175 14.32 7.91 -12.06
C GLY A 175 15.60 7.22 -11.62
N THR A 176 15.65 6.75 -10.36
CA THR A 176 16.79 5.99 -9.81
C THR A 176 16.91 4.60 -10.43
N LYS A 177 15.79 4.03 -10.92
CA LYS A 177 15.78 2.77 -11.66
C LYS A 177 15.32 3.03 -13.09
N LYS A 178 16.08 2.54 -14.08
CA LYS A 178 15.65 2.52 -15.49
C LYS A 178 14.52 1.50 -15.64
N LEU A 179 13.29 1.98 -15.69
CA LEU A 179 12.11 1.17 -15.89
C LEU A 179 11.78 1.08 -17.38
N LYS A 180 11.62 -0.14 -17.93
CA LYS A 180 11.31 -0.33 -19.35
C LYS A 180 9.97 0.28 -19.79
N PHE A 181 9.01 0.37 -18.87
CA PHE A 181 7.61 0.68 -19.16
C PHE A 181 7.06 1.70 -18.15
N ASN A 182 7.45 2.96 -18.32
CA ASN A 182 7.05 4.04 -17.44
C ASN A 182 6.34 5.18 -18.20
N LYS A 183 5.54 5.93 -17.46
CA LYS A 183 4.94 7.20 -17.86
C LYS A 183 5.48 8.28 -16.90
N PRO A 184 6.26 9.25 -17.40
CA PRO A 184 6.68 10.36 -16.57
C PRO A 184 5.47 11.24 -16.22
N THR A 185 5.32 11.54 -14.95
CA THR A 185 4.35 12.47 -14.39
C THR A 185 5.08 13.54 -13.58
N LYS A 186 4.43 14.68 -13.37
CA LYS A 186 4.95 15.77 -12.55
C LYS A 186 4.16 15.78 -11.25
N VAL A 187 4.85 15.61 -10.13
CA VAL A 187 4.24 15.59 -8.80
C VAL A 187 4.80 16.72 -7.97
N LYS A 188 3.97 17.29 -7.08
CA LYS A 188 4.42 18.31 -6.12
C LYS A 188 5.40 17.67 -5.13
N SER A 189 6.42 18.40 -4.75
CA SER A 189 7.39 17.98 -3.74
C SER A 189 7.61 19.04 -2.66
N THR A 190 7.98 18.56 -1.49
CA THR A 190 8.43 19.38 -0.35
C THR A 190 9.58 18.68 0.38
N THR A 191 10.31 19.41 1.21
CA THR A 191 11.19 18.79 2.21
C THR A 191 10.39 18.39 3.44
N LEU A 192 10.93 17.44 4.21
CA LEU A 192 10.34 17.05 5.49
C LEU A 192 10.34 18.24 6.47
N ASP A 193 11.47 18.97 6.56
CA ASP A 193 11.61 20.13 7.43
C ASP A 193 10.55 21.20 7.11
N GLU A 194 10.39 21.54 5.83
CA GLU A 194 9.37 22.50 5.39
C GLU A 194 7.96 22.03 5.75
N TYR A 195 7.66 20.73 5.55
CA TYR A 195 6.36 20.18 5.88
C TYR A 195 6.07 20.28 7.38
N ILE A 196 7.04 19.93 8.22
CA ILE A 196 6.94 20.01 9.69
C ILE A 196 6.70 21.45 10.14
N LEU A 197 7.48 22.40 9.61
CA LEU A 197 7.37 23.82 9.93
C LEU A 197 6.01 24.39 9.51
N SER A 198 5.60 24.17 8.26
CA SER A 198 4.36 24.70 7.70
C SER A 198 3.10 24.12 8.35
N ASN A 199 3.14 22.85 8.77
CA ASN A 199 1.97 22.17 9.37
C ASN A 199 2.00 22.12 10.91
N LYS A 200 2.99 22.78 11.54
CA LYS A 200 3.16 22.82 13.00
C LYS A 200 3.08 21.42 13.62
N VAL A 201 3.83 20.47 13.08
CA VAL A 201 3.88 19.11 13.62
C VAL A 201 4.72 19.15 14.90
N ASP A 202 4.09 19.04 16.07
CA ASP A 202 4.77 19.32 17.36
C ASP A 202 5.95 18.38 17.67
N ARG A 203 5.87 17.13 17.20
CA ARG A 203 6.88 16.10 17.47
C ARG A 203 6.79 15.03 16.38
N VAL A 204 7.94 14.60 15.89
CA VAL A 204 8.10 13.41 15.04
C VAL A 204 8.98 12.45 15.84
N ASP A 205 8.50 11.23 16.02
CA ASP A 205 9.20 10.17 16.75
C ASP A 205 9.89 9.19 15.79
#